data_AF-A0A812I5Z7-F1
#
_entry.id   AF-A0A812I5Z7-F1
#
_cell.length_a   1.000
_cell.length_b   1.000
_cell.length_c   1.000
_cell.angle_alpha   90.00
_cell.angle_beta   90.00
_cell.angle_gamma   90.00
#
_symmetry.space_group_name_H-M   'P 1'
#
loop_
_entity.id
_entity.type
_entity.pdbx_description
1 polymer ?
#
loop_
_entity_poly.entity_id
_entity_poly.type
_entity_poly.pdbx_seq_one_letter_code
_entity_poly.pdbx_strand_id
1 'polypeptide(L)'
;MALAVGSRVVVLDGRHFEGFRSGSRGTVIDVDRDSGCCRVAFDNSPSAPVKVAIRHLGAEVSGRGPRFPVFARAGKELSAEDQAGDALGEAIRACAEATTSLCAASMMEVVAVRQDMRTLDKDLPSSEQLAARMSRLEQRVQVLDESLGRTLPKERVEAKLADRISRLEQLQVSQPVLDKVGFGGPAAAEALAEERMGLKLYAHSSG
;
A
#
# COMPACT_ATOMS: atom_id res chain seq x y z
N MET A 1 -3.61 31.66 2.64
CA MET A 1 -2.34 30.90 2.63
C MET A 1 -2.69 29.46 2.96
N ALA A 2 -2.43 28.50 2.06
CA ALA A 2 -2.81 27.11 2.27
C ALA A 2 -1.66 26.35 2.97
N LEU A 3 -1.90 25.79 4.16
CA LEU A 3 -0.95 24.89 4.83
C LEU A 3 -1.11 23.48 4.24
N ALA A 4 0.01 22.81 3.95
CA ALA A 4 0.04 21.43 3.46
C ALA A 4 0.84 20.54 4.42
N VAL A 5 0.60 19.23 4.37
CA VAL A 5 1.43 18.23 5.08
C VAL A 5 2.90 18.38 4.65
N GLY A 6 3.81 18.37 5.61
CA GLY A 6 5.24 18.64 5.42
C GLY A 6 5.65 20.12 5.50
N SER A 7 4.69 21.05 5.60
CA SER A 7 5.02 22.48 5.75
C SER A 7 5.66 22.77 7.10
N ARG A 8 6.67 23.66 7.11
CA ARG A 8 7.26 24.22 8.33
C ARG A 8 6.39 25.34 8.85
N VAL A 9 6.05 25.26 10.13
CA VAL A 9 5.15 26.21 10.79
C VAL A 9 5.75 26.72 12.10
N VAL A 10 5.37 27.93 12.46
CA VAL A 10 5.70 28.56 13.74
C VAL A 10 4.42 28.95 14.46
N VAL A 11 4.36 28.72 15.77
CA VAL A 11 3.22 29.13 16.61
C VAL A 11 3.25 30.65 16.78
N LEU A 12 2.16 31.32 16.38
CA LEU A 12 2.01 32.77 16.53
C LEU A 12 1.95 33.18 18.01
N ASP A 13 2.37 34.40 18.31
CA ASP A 13 2.40 34.93 19.67
C ASP A 13 1.00 35.11 20.29
N GLY A 14 0.92 34.99 21.62
CA GLY A 14 -0.26 35.35 22.40
C GLY A 14 -1.06 34.18 22.99
N ARG A 15 -0.57 32.92 22.95
CA ARG A 15 -1.21 31.79 23.63
C ARG A 15 -0.21 30.84 24.29
N HIS A 16 -0.56 30.39 25.49
CA HIS A 16 0.16 29.32 26.20
C HIS A 16 -0.72 28.07 26.21
N PHE A 17 -0.20 26.97 25.70
CA PHE A 17 -0.83 25.66 25.78
C PHE A 17 0.13 24.69 26.46
N GLU A 18 -0.41 23.67 27.10
CA GLU A 18 0.40 22.62 27.72
C GLU A 18 1.11 21.83 26.62
N GLY A 19 2.45 21.93 26.55
CA GLY A 19 3.28 21.20 25.59
C GLY A 19 3.94 22.03 24.48
N PHE A 20 3.56 23.29 24.25
CA PHE A 20 4.27 24.18 23.31
C PHE A 20 4.10 25.66 23.68
N ARG A 21 5.07 26.49 23.28
CA ARG A 21 5.10 27.94 23.57
C ARG A 21 4.99 28.74 22.27
N SER A 22 4.55 30.00 22.35
CA SER A 22 4.70 30.98 21.27
C SER A 22 6.12 30.95 20.67
N GLY A 23 6.22 31.00 19.35
CA GLY A 23 7.49 30.87 18.63
C GLY A 23 8.03 29.45 18.47
N SER A 24 7.36 28.43 19.01
CA SER A 24 7.77 27.03 18.78
C SER A 24 7.62 26.66 17.31
N ARG A 25 8.59 25.93 16.78
CA ARG A 25 8.65 25.49 15.38
C ARG A 25 8.35 24.01 15.25
N GLY A 26 7.69 23.64 14.15
CA GLY A 26 7.37 22.25 13.88
C GLY A 26 6.98 21.99 12.43
N THR A 27 6.71 20.72 12.16
CA THR A 27 6.32 20.23 10.84
C THR A 27 4.89 19.70 10.90
N VAL A 28 4.07 20.09 9.94
CA VAL A 28 2.69 19.61 9.82
C VAL A 28 2.68 18.15 9.37
N ILE A 29 2.14 17.25 10.19
CA ILE A 29 2.02 15.82 9.90
C ILE A 29 0.68 15.52 9.23
N ASP A 30 -0.38 16.21 9.64
CA ASP A 30 -1.75 15.95 9.16
C ASP A 30 -2.59 17.23 9.22
N VAL A 31 -3.53 17.39 8.28
CA VAL A 31 -4.39 18.57 8.15
C VAL A 31 -5.86 18.13 8.08
N ASP A 32 -6.58 18.41 9.16
CA ASP A 32 -8.01 18.18 9.26
C ASP A 32 -8.74 19.49 8.89
N ARG A 33 -9.18 19.56 7.63
CA ARG A 33 -9.86 20.74 7.07
C ARG A 33 -11.26 20.94 7.66
N ASP A 34 -11.91 19.86 8.08
CA ASP A 34 -13.27 19.90 8.62
C ASP A 34 -13.27 20.56 10.00
N SER A 35 -12.25 20.29 10.83
CA SER A 35 -12.12 20.92 12.15
C SER A 35 -11.26 22.19 12.19
N GLY A 36 -10.65 22.58 11.06
CA GLY A 36 -9.74 23.74 10.99
C GLY A 36 -8.49 23.57 11.86
N CYS A 37 -8.06 22.32 12.06
CA CYS A 37 -6.93 21.95 12.90
C CYS A 37 -5.92 21.11 12.13
N CYS A 38 -4.70 21.06 12.63
CA CYS A 38 -3.64 20.23 12.07
C CYS A 38 -2.81 19.62 13.20
N ARG A 39 -2.24 18.45 12.93
CA ARG A 39 -1.31 17.79 13.85
C ARG A 39 0.11 18.22 13.50
N VAL A 40 0.82 18.77 14.47
CA VAL A 40 2.16 19.31 14.28
C VAL A 40 3.13 18.53 15.18
N ALA A 41 4.24 18.08 14.60
CA ALA A 41 5.37 17.57 15.35
C ALA A 41 6.34 18.73 15.60
N PHE A 42 6.51 19.10 16.88
CA PHE A 42 7.36 20.23 17.28
C PHE A 42 8.81 19.80 17.45
N ASP A 43 9.76 20.62 16.98
CA ASP A 43 11.20 20.28 16.98
C ASP A 43 11.74 20.07 18.42
N ASN A 44 11.24 20.86 19.37
CA ASN A 44 11.71 20.87 20.77
C ASN A 44 10.96 19.88 21.68
N SER A 45 10.04 19.09 21.15
CA SER A 45 9.26 18.13 21.92
C SER A 45 9.22 16.80 21.18
N PRO A 46 9.96 15.77 21.63
CA PRO A 46 9.88 14.44 21.02
C PRO A 46 8.56 13.72 21.35
N SER A 47 7.63 14.37 22.04
CA SER A 47 6.31 13.83 22.36
C SER A 47 5.41 13.78 21.12
N ALA A 48 4.34 12.99 21.22
CA ALA A 48 3.40 12.71 20.13
C ALA A 48 2.88 13.99 19.43
N PRO A 49 2.54 13.92 18.12
CA PRO A 49 2.05 15.06 17.36
C PRO A 49 0.84 15.75 18.03
N VAL A 50 0.94 17.06 18.21
CA VAL A 50 -0.02 17.89 18.95
C VAL A 50 -1.03 18.51 17.98
N LYS A 51 -2.32 18.50 18.34
CA LYS A 51 -3.39 19.12 17.55
C LYS A 51 -3.43 20.63 17.81
N VAL A 52 -3.26 21.45 16.77
CA VAL A 52 -3.22 22.91 16.83
C VAL A 52 -4.18 23.49 15.79
N ALA A 53 -4.92 24.55 16.13
CA ALA A 53 -5.79 25.23 15.16
C ALA A 53 -4.96 26.01 14.13
N ILE A 54 -5.34 25.93 12.86
CA ILE A 54 -4.60 26.52 11.73
C ILE A 54 -4.38 28.04 11.91
N ARG A 55 -5.35 28.74 12.51
CA ARG A 55 -5.28 30.18 12.83
C ARG A 55 -4.17 30.58 13.82
N HIS A 56 -3.57 29.61 14.52
CA HIS A 56 -2.48 29.85 15.47
C HIS A 56 -1.11 29.54 14.87
N LEU A 57 -1.06 29.18 13.59
CA LEU A 57 0.17 28.84 12.89
C LEU A 57 0.47 29.89 11.83
N GLY A 58 1.71 30.38 11.83
CA GLY A 58 2.31 31.07 10.71
C GLY A 58 3.12 30.08 9.88
N ALA A 59 3.08 30.20 8.55
CA ALA A 59 4.04 29.49 7.72
C ALA A 59 5.44 30.06 7.99
N GLU A 60 6.39 29.18 8.31
CA GLU A 60 7.79 29.57 8.38
C GLU A 60 8.25 29.80 6.93
N VAL A 61 8.18 31.05 6.47
CA VAL A 61 8.84 31.42 5.23
C VAL A 61 10.32 31.23 5.53
N SER A 62 10.92 30.18 4.95
CA SER A 62 12.35 29.92 4.99
C SER A 62 13.10 31.01 4.22
N GLY A 63 12.98 32.25 4.69
CA GLY A 63 13.68 33.42 4.20
C GLY A 63 15.09 33.40 4.73
N ARG A 64 15.93 32.50 4.21
CA ARG A 64 17.35 32.82 3.98
C ARG A 64 17.43 33.83 2.83
N GLY A 65 16.81 34.98 3.02
CA GLY A 65 17.15 36.19 2.30
C GLY A 65 18.03 37.01 3.24
N PRO A 66 19.29 37.33 2.88
CA PRO A 66 20.12 38.20 3.69
C PRO A 66 19.39 39.54 3.86
N ARG A 67 18.96 39.83 5.10
CA ARG A 67 18.58 41.19 5.48
C ARG A 67 19.86 42.01 5.53
N PHE A 68 20.21 42.61 4.40
CA PHE A 68 21.23 43.64 4.38
C PHE A 68 20.76 44.81 5.26
N PRO A 69 21.56 45.28 6.22
CA PRO A 69 21.26 46.51 6.91
C PRO A 69 21.26 47.63 5.87
N VAL A 70 20.14 48.32 5.75
CA VAL A 70 20.00 49.56 4.97
C VAL A 70 20.85 50.63 5.67
N PHE A 71 22.14 50.66 5.35
CA PHE A 71 22.97 51.83 5.60
C PHE A 71 22.82 52.74 4.40
N ALA A 72 22.08 53.82 4.61
CA ALA A 72 22.08 54.98 3.74
C ALA A 72 23.52 55.46 3.54
N ARG A 73 24.04 55.32 2.32
CA ARG A 73 25.12 56.17 1.83
C ARG A 73 24.84 56.53 0.38
N ALA A 74 24.47 57.79 0.23
CA ALA A 74 24.44 58.50 -1.03
C ALA A 74 25.81 58.44 -1.71
N GLY A 75 25.82 58.23 -3.02
CA GLY A 75 26.95 58.62 -3.86
C GLY A 75 27.31 57.63 -4.96
N LYS A 76 26.65 57.79 -6.12
CA LYS A 76 27.30 57.79 -7.44
C LYS A 76 27.94 56.47 -7.92
N GLU A 77 27.12 55.53 -8.39
CA GLU A 77 27.51 54.52 -9.39
C GLU A 77 26.34 54.21 -10.35
N LEU A 78 26.08 55.13 -11.29
CA LEU A 78 25.13 54.93 -12.38
C LEU A 78 25.81 54.17 -13.52
N SER A 79 25.78 52.82 -13.47
CA SER A 79 25.90 51.99 -14.67
C SER A 79 25.63 50.50 -14.46
N ALA A 80 25.51 50.02 -13.21
CA ALA A 80 25.28 48.60 -12.90
C ALA A 80 23.79 48.21 -12.72
N GLU A 81 22.91 49.19 -12.50
CA GLU A 81 21.49 48.91 -12.22
C GLU A 81 20.68 48.51 -13.47
N ASP A 82 21.03 49.06 -14.64
CA ASP A 82 20.34 48.72 -15.90
C ASP A 82 20.58 47.26 -16.31
N GLN A 83 21.79 46.72 -16.06
CA GLN A 83 22.13 45.34 -16.40
C GLN A 83 21.41 44.32 -15.51
N ALA A 84 21.07 44.69 -14.26
CA ALA A 84 20.28 43.85 -13.38
C ALA A 84 18.80 43.78 -13.81
N GLY A 85 18.27 44.86 -14.39
CA GLY A 85 16.91 44.91 -14.94
C GLY A 85 16.72 43.96 -16.12
N ASP A 86 17.67 43.97 -17.06
CA ASP A 86 17.63 43.09 -18.24
C ASP A 86 17.74 41.61 -17.86
N ALA A 87 18.65 41.27 -16.94
CA ALA A 87 18.80 39.90 -16.45
C ALA A 87 17.55 39.38 -15.73
N LEU A 88 16.88 40.23 -14.94
CA LEU A 88 15.62 39.87 -14.30
C LEU A 88 14.49 39.69 -15.32
N GLY A 89 14.41 40.54 -16.33
CA GLY A 89 13.43 40.43 -17.42
C GLY A 89 13.59 39.13 -18.22
N GLU A 90 14.83 38.75 -18.52
CA GLU A 90 15.16 37.48 -19.19
C GLU A 90 14.79 36.28 -18.32
N ALA A 91 15.12 36.31 -17.02
CA ALA A 91 14.76 35.24 -16.08
C ALA A 91 13.24 35.07 -15.96
N ILE A 92 12.47 36.16 -15.88
CA ILE A 92 11.00 36.11 -15.83
C ILE A 92 10.44 35.47 -17.10
N ARG A 93 10.96 35.84 -18.27
CA ARG A 93 10.53 35.28 -19.56
C ARG A 93 10.83 33.78 -19.64
N ALA A 94 12.05 33.37 -19.28
CA ALA A 94 12.44 31.97 -19.25
C ALA A 94 11.58 31.15 -18.26
N CYS A 95 11.27 31.71 -17.08
CA CYS A 95 10.35 31.08 -16.13
C CYS A 95 8.93 30.95 -16.68
N ALA A 96 8.41 31.96 -17.38
CA ALA A 96 7.09 31.91 -17.99
C ALA A 96 7.02 30.82 -19.09
N GLU A 97 8.02 30.78 -19.98
CA GLU A 97 8.13 29.77 -21.03
C GLU A 97 8.24 28.36 -20.44
N ALA A 98 9.11 28.15 -19.45
CA ALA A 98 9.24 26.86 -18.76
C ALA A 98 7.93 26.42 -18.10
N THR A 99 7.20 27.36 -17.47
CA THR A 99 5.90 27.06 -16.84
C THR A 99 4.87 26.65 -17.89
N THR A 100 4.78 27.38 -19.01
CA THR A 100 3.83 27.02 -20.08
C THR A 100 4.15 25.67 -20.72
N SER A 101 5.43 25.39 -20.95
CA SER A 101 5.90 24.10 -21.48
C SER A 101 5.56 22.95 -20.53
N LEU A 102 5.82 23.13 -19.23
CA LEU A 102 5.48 22.14 -18.21
C LEU A 102 3.96 21.91 -18.13
N CYS A 103 3.16 22.98 -18.13
CA CYS A 103 1.70 22.85 -18.14
C CYS A 103 1.20 22.12 -19.39
N ALA A 104 1.76 22.40 -20.57
CA ALA A 104 1.41 21.70 -21.80
C ALA A 104 1.75 20.21 -21.73
N ALA A 105 2.95 19.86 -21.23
CA ALA A 105 3.36 18.47 -21.03
C ALA A 105 2.43 17.72 -20.08
N SER A 106 2.11 18.29 -18.92
CA SER A 106 1.19 17.68 -17.96
C SER A 106 -0.23 17.53 -18.51
N MET A 107 -0.72 18.47 -19.32
CA MET A 107 -2.03 18.32 -19.98
C MET A 107 -2.04 17.17 -20.99
N MET A 108 -0.95 16.97 -21.74
CA MET A 108 -0.83 15.85 -22.67
C MET A 108 -0.81 14.50 -21.94
N GLU A 109 -0.11 14.39 -20.81
CA GLU A 109 -0.12 13.18 -19.98
C GLU A 109 -1.52 12.86 -19.45
N VAL A 110 -2.25 13.87 -18.97
CA VAL A 110 -3.64 13.67 -18.49
C VAL A 110 -4.56 13.21 -19.62
N VAL A 111 -4.38 13.74 -20.83
CA VAL A 111 -5.16 13.31 -22.00
C VAL A 111 -4.82 11.87 -22.38
N ALA A 112 -3.54 11.49 -22.38
CA ALA A 112 -3.09 10.13 -22.66
C ALA A 112 -3.67 9.13 -21.64
N VAL A 113 -3.57 9.42 -20.34
CA VAL A 113 -4.15 8.58 -19.28
C VAL A 113 -5.66 8.45 -19.42
N ARG A 114 -6.37 9.53 -19.78
CA ARG A 114 -7.82 9.46 -20.03
C ARG A 114 -8.16 8.61 -21.24
N GLN A 115 -7.33 8.63 -22.28
CA GLN A 115 -7.51 7.79 -23.45
C GLN A 115 -7.28 6.32 -23.10
N ASP A 116 -6.26 6.02 -22.29
CA ASP A 116 -5.99 4.67 -21.78
C ASP A 116 -7.11 4.15 -20.87
N MET A 117 -7.67 5.01 -20.00
CA MET A 117 -8.84 4.61 -19.20
C MET A 117 -10.05 4.26 -20.08
N ARG A 118 -10.24 4.95 -21.21
CA ARG A 118 -11.32 4.65 -22.16
C ARG A 118 -11.07 3.39 -22.98
N THR A 119 -9.82 3.01 -23.23
CA THR A 119 -9.51 1.72 -23.88
C THR A 119 -9.72 0.57 -22.91
N LEU A 120 -9.24 0.71 -21.67
CA LEU A 120 -9.49 -0.24 -20.58
C LEU A 120 -11.00 -0.48 -20.35
N ASP A 121 -11.82 0.58 -20.35
CA ASP A 121 -13.27 0.49 -20.18
C ASP A 121 -13.95 -0.33 -21.31
N LYS A 122 -13.38 -0.34 -22.51
CA LYS A 122 -13.87 -1.18 -23.62
C LYS A 122 -13.45 -2.64 -23.51
N ASP A 123 -12.29 -2.90 -22.90
CA ASP A 123 -11.74 -4.25 -22.76
C ASP A 123 -12.30 -4.99 -21.55
N LEU A 124 -12.83 -4.26 -20.56
CA LEU A 124 -13.59 -4.84 -19.47
C LEU A 124 -14.88 -5.45 -20.04
N PRO A 125 -15.09 -6.78 -19.92
CA PRO A 125 -16.34 -7.39 -20.36
C PRO A 125 -17.47 -6.72 -19.61
N SER A 126 -18.54 -6.34 -20.32
CA SER A 126 -19.68 -5.70 -19.68
C SER A 126 -20.13 -6.56 -18.50
N SER A 127 -20.60 -5.92 -17.42
CA SER A 127 -21.10 -6.63 -16.24
C SER A 127 -22.09 -7.75 -16.62
N GLU A 128 -22.87 -7.52 -17.68
CA GLU A 128 -23.80 -8.48 -18.27
C GLU A 128 -23.09 -9.70 -18.92
N GLN A 129 -21.99 -9.51 -19.65
CA GLN A 129 -21.18 -10.62 -20.18
C GLN A 129 -20.56 -11.45 -19.05
N LEU A 130 -20.08 -10.80 -17.99
CA LEU A 130 -19.55 -11.50 -16.82
C LEU A 130 -20.64 -12.33 -16.12
N ALA A 131 -21.82 -11.74 -15.90
CA ALA A 131 -22.97 -12.42 -15.33
C ALA A 131 -23.40 -13.63 -16.20
N ALA A 132 -23.44 -13.48 -17.52
CA ALA A 132 -23.75 -14.57 -18.44
C ALA A 132 -22.71 -15.69 -18.40
N ARG A 133 -21.42 -15.37 -18.21
CA ARG A 133 -20.35 -16.37 -18.02
C ARG A 133 -20.50 -17.09 -16.69
N MET A 134 -20.79 -16.37 -15.62
CA MET A 134 -21.04 -16.94 -14.29
C MET A 134 -22.23 -17.89 -14.31
N SER A 135 -23.36 -17.48 -14.90
CA SER A 135 -24.56 -18.33 -15.03
C SER A 135 -24.28 -19.62 -15.81
N ARG A 136 -23.50 -19.56 -16.91
CA ARG A 136 -23.06 -20.78 -17.62
C ARG A 136 -22.16 -21.66 -16.78
N LEU A 137 -21.29 -21.07 -15.95
CA LEU A 137 -20.41 -21.82 -15.06
C LEU A 137 -21.23 -22.53 -13.97
N GLU A 138 -22.18 -21.83 -13.36
CA GLU A 138 -23.11 -22.37 -12.38
C GLU A 138 -23.93 -23.53 -12.95
N GLN A 139 -24.48 -23.38 -14.16
CA GLN A 139 -25.16 -24.48 -14.85
C GLN A 139 -24.25 -25.69 -15.08
N ARG A 140 -22.99 -25.48 -15.46
CA ARG A 140 -22.03 -26.58 -15.63
C ARG A 140 -21.71 -27.27 -14.31
N VAL A 141 -21.56 -26.52 -13.23
CA VAL A 141 -21.34 -27.06 -11.88
C VAL A 141 -22.57 -27.86 -11.45
N GLN A 142 -23.78 -27.35 -11.69
CA GLN A 142 -25.02 -28.05 -11.36
C GLN A 142 -25.16 -29.36 -12.14
N VAL A 143 -24.86 -29.38 -13.44
CA VAL A 143 -24.86 -30.62 -14.25
C VAL A 143 -23.81 -31.62 -13.73
N LEU A 144 -22.63 -31.14 -13.36
CA LEU A 144 -21.61 -31.99 -12.75
C LEU A 144 -22.09 -32.55 -11.42
N ASP A 145 -22.68 -31.73 -10.56
CA ASP A 145 -23.20 -32.13 -9.26
C ASP A 145 -24.40 -33.07 -9.39
N GLU A 146 -25.25 -32.94 -10.39
CA GLU A 146 -26.31 -33.93 -10.68
C GLU A 146 -25.72 -35.24 -11.22
N SER A 147 -24.69 -35.17 -12.07
CA SER A 147 -24.01 -36.37 -12.56
C SER A 147 -23.23 -37.09 -11.45
N LEU A 148 -22.70 -36.33 -10.50
CA LEU A 148 -22.00 -36.81 -9.31
C LEU A 148 -22.96 -37.15 -8.17
N GLY A 149 -24.14 -36.56 -8.08
CA GLY A 149 -25.19 -36.91 -7.13
C GLY A 149 -25.89 -38.21 -7.55
N ARG A 150 -25.90 -38.47 -8.86
CA ARG A 150 -26.10 -39.80 -9.45
C ARG A 150 -24.84 -40.67 -9.39
N THR A 151 -23.82 -40.29 -8.61
CA THR A 151 -22.75 -41.24 -8.25
C THR A 151 -23.42 -42.50 -7.77
N LEU A 152 -22.90 -43.60 -8.31
CA LEU A 152 -23.30 -44.96 -8.00
C LEU A 152 -23.74 -45.03 -6.53
N PRO A 153 -24.95 -45.55 -6.24
CA PRO A 153 -25.49 -45.57 -4.88
C PRO A 153 -24.37 -46.03 -3.96
N LYS A 154 -24.17 -45.35 -2.84
CA LYS A 154 -23.04 -45.59 -1.92
C LYS A 154 -22.79 -47.09 -1.72
N GLU A 155 -23.88 -47.85 -1.65
CA GLU A 155 -23.96 -49.30 -1.63
C GLU A 155 -23.21 -50.02 -2.78
N ARG A 156 -23.26 -49.53 -4.02
CA ARG A 156 -22.56 -50.11 -5.19
C ARG A 156 -21.07 -49.79 -5.20
N VAL A 157 -20.67 -48.65 -4.64
CA VAL A 157 -19.25 -48.33 -4.44
C VAL A 157 -18.70 -49.16 -3.28
N GLU A 158 -19.42 -49.22 -2.16
CA GLU A 158 -19.09 -50.04 -0.99
C GLU A 158 -19.08 -51.54 -1.34
N ALA A 159 -20.02 -52.03 -2.14
CA ALA A 159 -20.04 -53.42 -2.60
C ALA A 159 -18.86 -53.74 -3.53
N LYS A 160 -18.49 -52.83 -4.44
CA LYS A 160 -17.27 -53.01 -5.26
C LYS A 160 -16.00 -52.97 -4.42
N LEU A 161 -15.95 -52.11 -3.40
CA LEU A 161 -14.81 -52.02 -2.51
C LEU A 161 -14.70 -53.28 -1.66
N ALA A 162 -15.82 -53.76 -1.10
CA ALA A 162 -15.91 -55.01 -0.36
C ALA A 162 -15.52 -56.22 -1.23
N ASP A 163 -16.00 -56.33 -2.47
CA ASP A 163 -15.59 -57.39 -3.41
C ASP A 163 -14.07 -57.34 -3.68
N ARG A 164 -13.50 -56.15 -3.86
CA ARG A 164 -12.04 -56.01 -4.04
C ARG A 164 -11.26 -56.38 -2.79
N ILE A 165 -11.73 -56.01 -1.60
CA ILE A 165 -11.12 -56.39 -0.32
C ILE A 165 -11.18 -57.91 -0.16
N SER A 166 -12.35 -58.53 -0.35
CA SER A 166 -12.49 -59.99 -0.27
C SER A 166 -11.64 -60.72 -1.32
N ARG A 167 -11.50 -60.19 -2.54
CA ARG A 167 -10.56 -60.76 -3.53
C ARG A 167 -9.11 -60.65 -3.09
N LEU A 168 -8.71 -59.54 -2.47
CA LEU A 168 -7.35 -59.38 -1.95
C LEU A 168 -7.08 -60.31 -0.75
N GLU A 169 -8.08 -60.52 0.11
CA GLU A 169 -8.00 -61.48 1.21
C GLU A 169 -7.95 -62.94 0.72
N GLN A 170 -8.78 -63.29 -0.27
CA GLN A 170 -8.80 -64.62 -0.90
C GLN A 170 -7.55 -64.90 -1.71
N LEU A 171 -6.99 -63.87 -2.34
CA LEU A 171 -5.69 -63.99 -3.00
C LEU A 171 -4.57 -64.28 -2.03
N GLN A 172 -4.83 -64.35 -0.71
CA GLN A 172 -3.87 -64.57 0.37
C GLN A 172 -2.54 -64.05 -0.12
N VAL A 173 -2.42 -62.72 -0.20
CA VAL A 173 -1.11 -62.09 -0.36
C VAL A 173 -0.33 -62.61 0.82
N SER A 174 0.30 -63.73 0.58
CA SER A 174 1.10 -64.43 1.52
C SER A 174 2.13 -63.35 1.83
N GLN A 175 2.28 -63.01 3.10
CA GLN A 175 3.27 -62.03 3.51
C GLN A 175 4.70 -62.28 2.97
N PRO A 176 5.16 -63.47 2.48
CA PRO A 176 6.54 -63.58 2.03
C PRO A 176 6.84 -62.95 0.67
N VAL A 177 5.89 -62.25 0.00
CA VAL A 177 6.23 -61.47 -1.22
C VAL A 177 6.75 -60.07 -0.87
N LEU A 178 6.27 -59.43 0.20
CA LEU A 178 6.76 -58.10 0.60
C LEU A 178 8.17 -58.14 1.20
N ASP A 179 8.58 -59.26 1.80
CA ASP A 179 9.95 -59.47 2.30
C ASP A 179 11.00 -59.55 1.17
N LYS A 180 10.59 -59.86 -0.07
CA LYS A 180 11.52 -59.92 -1.21
C LYS A 180 11.72 -58.59 -1.94
N VAL A 181 10.89 -57.59 -1.68
CA VAL A 181 10.97 -56.28 -2.39
C VAL A 181 11.79 -55.23 -1.63
N GLY A 182 12.39 -55.57 -0.49
CA GLY A 182 13.42 -54.74 0.15
C GLY A 182 12.95 -53.39 0.70
N PHE A 183 11.65 -53.15 0.80
CA PHE A 183 11.09 -51.94 1.42
C PHE A 183 10.70 -52.21 2.86
N GLY A 184 11.68 -52.15 3.77
CA GLY A 184 11.40 -52.12 5.21
C GLY A 184 12.36 -52.96 6.04
N GLY A 185 13.65 -52.65 5.99
CA GLY A 185 14.53 -53.05 7.08
C GLY A 185 14.07 -52.40 8.41
N PRO A 186 14.33 -53.02 9.57
CA PRO A 186 13.91 -52.53 10.89
C PRO A 186 14.37 -51.10 11.22
N ALA A 187 15.35 -50.56 10.47
CA ALA A 187 15.83 -49.19 10.59
C ALA A 187 14.79 -48.11 10.22
N ALA A 188 13.81 -48.41 9.36
CA ALA A 188 12.77 -47.43 8.99
C ALA A 188 11.67 -47.28 10.06
N ALA A 189 11.49 -48.28 10.92
CA ALA A 189 10.52 -48.24 12.00
C ALA A 189 10.98 -47.35 13.18
N GLU A 190 12.30 -47.20 13.39
CA GLU A 190 12.84 -46.29 14.41
C GLU A 190 12.70 -44.81 14.03
N ALA A 191 12.83 -44.46 12.74
CA ALA A 191 12.74 -43.07 12.29
C ALA A 191 11.34 -42.45 12.46
N LEU A 192 10.27 -43.24 12.35
CA LEU A 192 8.89 -42.77 12.55
C LEU A 192 8.49 -42.68 14.04
N ALA A 193 9.24 -43.30 14.95
CA ALA A 193 8.99 -43.19 16.39
C ALA A 193 9.50 -41.85 16.96
N GLU A 194 10.59 -41.29 16.41
CA GLU A 194 11.12 -40.00 16.86
C GLU A 194 10.25 -38.81 16.44
N GLU A 195 9.67 -38.84 15.23
CA GLU A 195 8.84 -37.73 14.73
C GLU A 195 7.55 -37.54 15.55
N ARG A 196 7.03 -38.63 16.14
CA ARG A 196 5.83 -38.59 17.00
C ARG A 196 6.10 -38.04 18.41
N MET A 197 7.35 -38.01 18.86
CA MET A 197 7.71 -37.42 20.16
C MET A 197 8.05 -35.92 20.05
N GLY A 198 8.50 -35.44 18.87
CA GLY A 198 8.78 -34.01 18.64
C GLY A 198 7.52 -33.11 18.63
N LEU A 199 6.37 -33.64 18.22
CA LEU A 199 5.13 -32.86 18.07
C LEU A 199 4.39 -32.58 19.39
N LYS A 200 4.75 -33.23 20.51
CA LYS A 200 4.14 -32.96 21.82
C LYS A 200 4.73 -31.75 22.55
N LEU A 201 5.89 -31.22 22.13
CA LEU A 201 6.54 -30.10 22.82
C LEU A 201 6.05 -28.71 22.40
N TYR A 202 5.28 -28.59 21.31
CA TYR A 202 4.80 -27.29 20.81
C TYR A 202 3.37 -26.92 21.21
N ALA A 203 2.63 -27.78 21.91
CA ALA A 203 1.22 -27.55 22.23
C ALA A 203 0.95 -26.82 23.57
N HIS A 204 1.97 -26.38 24.31
CA HIS A 204 1.79 -25.74 25.63
C HIS A 204 2.25 -24.27 25.75
N SER A 205 2.53 -23.57 24.65
CA SER A 205 2.98 -22.17 24.68
C SER A 205 1.94 -21.19 24.10
N SER A 206 0.69 -21.24 24.57
CA SER A 206 -0.30 -20.19 24.29
C SER A 206 -1.31 -20.12 25.45
N GLY A 207 -0.93 -19.42 26.51
CA GLY A 207 -1.79 -19.01 27.62
C GLY A 207 -1.50 -17.56 27.94
#